data_AF-A0A2I0KVM0-F1
#
_entry.id   AF-A0A2I0KVM0-F1
#
_cell.length_a   1.000
_cell.length_b   1.000
_cell.length_c   1.000
_cell.angle_alpha   90.00
_cell.angle_beta   90.00
_cell.angle_gamma   90.00
#
_symmetry.space_group_name_H-M   'P 1'
#
loop_
_entity.id
_entity.type
_entity.pdbx_description
1 polymer ?
#
loop_
_entity_poly.entity_id
_entity_poly.type
_entity_poly.pdbx_seq_one_letter_code
_entity_poly.pdbx_strand_id
1 'polypeptide(L)'
;MPVKVMTRVNLWEWQFHGQPTSRKLVLGLQYFIPILEWSPRYTFNSLKADLVAGITIASLAVPQGISYANLASLPPIIGLYSSFVPPLIYAMLGSSKDLAVGTVAVTSLLISSMLRKEVSPVEHQRQYVQLALTATFFAGIFQASLGVLRDVLNQTITQRLIFLPF
;
A
#
# COMPACT_ATOMS: atom_id res chain seq x y z
N MET A 1 26.81 -2.61 30.24
CA MET A 1 25.46 -3.20 30.25
C MET A 1 25.01 -3.35 28.80
N PRO A 2 24.74 -4.56 28.28
CA PRO A 2 24.35 -4.68 26.89
C PRO A 2 22.89 -4.24 26.72
N VAL A 3 22.66 -3.32 25.80
CA VAL A 3 21.32 -2.89 25.39
C VAL A 3 20.70 -4.06 24.62
N LYS A 4 19.73 -4.76 25.23
CA LYS A 4 18.91 -5.76 24.53
C LYS A 4 18.09 -5.02 23.47
N VAL A 5 18.47 -5.15 22.20
CA VAL A 5 17.65 -4.68 21.08
C VAL A 5 16.40 -5.56 21.01
N MET A 6 15.31 -5.04 21.57
CA MET A 6 14.02 -5.72 21.60
C MET A 6 13.41 -5.66 20.20
N THR A 7 13.62 -6.71 19.40
CA THR A 7 13.00 -6.84 18.07
C THR A 7 11.48 -7.04 18.20
N ARG A 8 10.69 -6.62 17.19
CA ARG A 8 9.22 -6.80 17.19
C ARG A 8 8.82 -8.24 17.56
N VAL A 9 9.55 -9.24 17.05
CA VAL A 9 9.33 -10.68 17.32
C VAL A 9 9.37 -11.01 18.82
N ASN A 10 10.33 -10.44 19.56
CA ASN A 10 10.44 -10.63 21.01
C ASN A 10 9.32 -9.89 21.77
N LEU A 11 8.80 -8.78 21.26
CA LEU A 11 7.64 -8.10 21.87
C LEU A 11 6.34 -8.91 21.72
N TRP A 12 6.19 -9.65 20.62
CA TRP A 12 5.03 -10.51 20.37
C TRP A 12 4.97 -11.69 21.34
N GLU A 13 6.08 -12.42 21.56
CA GLU A 13 6.11 -13.58 22.46
C GLU A 13 5.74 -13.21 23.93
N TRP A 14 6.18 -12.05 24.41
CA TRP A 14 5.84 -11.56 25.75
C TRP A 14 4.40 -11.04 25.89
N GLN A 15 3.77 -10.56 24.81
CA GLN A 15 2.37 -10.10 24.83
C GLN A 15 1.36 -11.25 24.85
N PHE A 16 1.72 -12.45 24.36
CA PHE A 16 0.79 -13.58 24.23
C PHE A 16 0.79 -14.58 25.41
N HIS A 17 1.78 -14.50 26.32
CA HIS A 17 1.78 -15.31 27.52
C HIS A 17 0.67 -14.84 28.49
N GLY A 18 -0.40 -15.65 28.63
CA GLY A 18 -1.44 -15.47 29.65
C GLY A 18 -2.68 -14.68 29.24
N GLN A 19 -2.88 -14.34 27.96
CA GLN A 19 -4.07 -13.59 27.52
C GLN A 19 -5.22 -14.48 27.00
N PRO A 20 -6.50 -14.14 27.29
CA PRO A 20 -7.67 -14.92 26.88
C PRO A 20 -7.80 -14.99 25.35
N THR A 21 -8.43 -16.05 24.84
CA THR A 21 -8.57 -16.36 23.41
C THR A 21 -9.13 -15.20 22.59
N SER A 22 -10.00 -14.38 23.18
CA SER A 22 -10.56 -13.16 22.56
C SER A 22 -9.50 -12.09 22.26
N ARG A 23 -8.48 -11.95 23.13
CA ARG A 23 -7.44 -10.94 22.96
C ARG A 23 -6.39 -11.34 21.92
N LYS A 24 -6.18 -12.65 21.72
CA LYS A 24 -5.38 -13.18 20.60
C LYS A 24 -6.05 -12.90 19.25
N LEU A 25 -7.37 -13.02 19.16
CA LEU A 25 -8.13 -12.67 17.95
C LEU A 25 -8.06 -11.16 17.65
N VAL A 26 -8.19 -10.30 18.67
CA VAL A 26 -8.06 -8.85 18.51
C VAL A 26 -6.65 -8.45 18.06
N LEU A 27 -5.61 -9.05 18.61
CA LEU A 27 -4.22 -8.81 18.20
C LEU A 27 -3.94 -9.31 16.76
N GLY A 28 -4.54 -10.44 16.37
CA GLY A 28 -4.52 -10.89 14.98
C GLY A 28 -5.24 -9.92 14.03
N LEU A 29 -6.40 -9.40 14.43
CA LEU A 29 -7.15 -8.42 13.63
C LEU A 29 -6.41 -7.09 13.50
N GLN A 30 -5.74 -6.62 14.56
CA GLN A 30 -4.87 -5.44 14.55
C GLN A 30 -3.61 -5.64 13.69
N TYR A 31 -3.12 -6.87 13.58
CA TYR A 31 -2.02 -7.20 12.67
C TYR A 31 -2.44 -7.07 11.19
N PHE A 32 -3.65 -7.51 10.83
CA PHE A 32 -4.16 -7.42 9.46
C PHE A 32 -4.75 -6.06 9.10
N ILE A 33 -5.28 -5.32 10.08
CA ILE A 33 -5.90 -4.01 9.87
C ILE A 33 -5.29 -2.99 10.87
N PRO A 34 -4.14 -2.37 10.52
CA PRO A 34 -3.42 -1.46 11.40
C PRO A 34 -4.25 -0.26 11.88
N ILE A 35 -5.30 0.12 11.13
CA ILE A 35 -6.22 1.21 11.49
C ILE A 35 -6.85 1.04 12.88
N LEU A 36 -7.11 -0.20 13.30
CA LEU A 36 -7.72 -0.52 14.59
C LEU A 36 -6.75 -0.29 15.76
N GLU A 37 -5.45 -0.21 15.50
CA GLU A 37 -4.43 0.04 16.52
C GLU A 37 -4.28 1.54 16.83
N TRP A 38 -4.35 2.40 15.81
CA TRP A 38 -4.09 3.84 15.97
C TRP A 38 -5.36 4.70 16.07
N SER A 39 -6.48 4.26 15.47
CA SER A 39 -7.76 4.97 15.52
C SER A 39 -8.24 5.30 16.96
N PRO A 40 -8.15 4.39 17.95
CA PRO A 40 -8.58 4.70 19.32
C PRO A 40 -7.73 5.74 20.06
N ARG A 41 -6.51 6.01 19.59
CA ARG A 41 -5.56 6.98 20.15
C ARG A 41 -5.60 8.32 19.41
N TYR A 42 -6.50 8.47 18.46
CA TYR A 42 -6.59 9.61 17.56
C TYR A 42 -7.35 10.76 18.22
N THR A 43 -6.73 11.94 18.27
CA THR A 43 -7.32 13.12 18.94
C THR A 43 -8.03 14.04 17.93
N PHE A 44 -9.02 14.80 18.40
CA PHE A 44 -9.70 15.80 17.56
C PHE A 44 -8.75 16.88 17.03
N ASN A 45 -7.65 17.17 17.71
CA ASN A 45 -6.67 18.15 17.22
C ASN A 45 -5.87 17.61 16.03
N SER A 46 -5.53 16.32 16.06
CA SER A 46 -4.93 15.61 14.92
C SER A 46 -5.88 15.56 13.73
N LEU A 47 -7.19 15.35 13.94
CA LEU A 47 -8.19 15.38 12.88
C LEU A 47 -8.20 16.72 12.11
N LYS A 48 -8.11 17.84 12.83
CA LYS A 48 -8.09 19.17 12.21
C LYS A 48 -6.83 19.38 11.36
N ALA A 49 -5.67 18.97 11.89
CA ALA A 49 -4.41 19.05 11.16
C ALA A 49 -4.44 18.17 9.90
N ASP A 50 -4.91 16.93 10.03
CA ASP A 50 -4.98 15.97 8.92
C ASP A 50 -6.04 16.38 7.89
N LEU A 51 -7.12 17.06 8.29
CA LEU A 51 -8.10 17.60 7.34
C LEU A 51 -7.48 18.69 6.45
N VAL A 52 -6.74 19.63 7.04
CA VAL A 52 -6.06 20.70 6.28
C VAL A 52 -4.98 20.10 5.37
N ALA A 53 -4.18 19.17 5.89
CA ALA A 53 -3.17 18.46 5.11
C ALA A 53 -3.80 17.63 3.97
N GLY A 54 -4.91 16.93 4.27
CA GLY A 54 -5.66 16.13 3.32
C GLY A 54 -6.25 16.95 2.17
N ILE A 55 -6.87 18.10 2.47
CA ILE A 55 -7.37 19.03 1.44
C ILE A 55 -6.22 19.53 0.57
N THR A 56 -5.08 19.88 1.18
CA THR A 56 -3.89 20.34 0.45
C THR A 56 -3.37 19.27 -0.51
N ILE A 57 -3.21 18.03 -0.02
CA ILE A 57 -2.75 16.89 -0.83
C ILE A 57 -3.78 16.56 -1.92
N ALA A 58 -5.08 16.56 -1.60
CA ALA A 58 -6.14 16.28 -2.56
C ALA A 58 -6.17 17.31 -3.69
N SER A 59 -6.00 18.59 -3.37
CA SER A 59 -5.93 19.66 -4.38
C SER A 59 -4.78 19.47 -5.37
N LEU A 60 -3.68 18.84 -4.95
CA LEU A 60 -2.53 18.54 -5.82
C LEU A 60 -2.73 17.20 -6.55
N ALA A 61 -3.28 16.20 -5.87
CA ALA A 61 -3.46 14.85 -6.40
C ALA A 61 -4.47 14.78 -7.55
N VAL A 62 -5.55 15.57 -7.51
CA VAL A 62 -6.58 15.60 -8.56
C VAL A 62 -6.01 16.00 -9.93
N PRO A 63 -5.38 17.19 -10.10
CA PRO A 63 -4.80 17.58 -11.38
C PRO A 63 -3.63 16.69 -11.78
N GLN A 64 -2.84 16.20 -10.81
CA GLN A 64 -1.74 15.28 -11.06
C GLN A 64 -2.24 13.94 -11.63
N GLY A 65 -3.28 13.34 -11.05
CA GLY A 65 -3.88 12.09 -11.52
C GLY A 65 -4.46 12.20 -12.93
N ILE A 66 -5.13 13.31 -13.22
CA ILE A 66 -5.67 13.62 -14.56
C ILE A 66 -4.53 13.73 -15.58
N SER A 67 -3.48 14.48 -15.25
CA SER A 67 -2.31 14.63 -16.11
C SER A 67 -1.63 13.28 -16.39
N TYR A 68 -1.49 12.44 -15.37
CA TYR A 68 -0.84 11.14 -15.51
C TYR A 68 -1.68 10.13 -16.28
N ALA A 69 -3.02 10.15 -16.15
CA ALA A 69 -3.88 9.37 -17.04
C ALA A 69 -3.71 9.76 -18.51
N ASN A 70 -3.60 11.06 -18.79
CA ASN A 70 -3.32 11.54 -20.15
C ASN A 70 -1.96 11.05 -20.66
N LEU A 71 -0.92 11.04 -19.81
CA LEU A 71 0.38 10.44 -20.17
C LEU A 71 0.26 8.94 -20.48
N ALA A 72 -0.60 8.23 -19.73
CA ALA A 72 -0.92 6.83 -19.96
C ALA A 72 -1.84 6.60 -21.18
N SER A 73 -2.29 7.64 -21.88
CA SER A 73 -3.28 7.56 -22.97
C SER A 73 -4.61 6.96 -22.53
N LEU A 74 -4.95 7.13 -21.25
CA LEU A 74 -6.17 6.66 -20.64
C LEU A 74 -7.14 7.83 -20.43
N PRO A 75 -8.46 7.56 -20.36
CA PRO A 75 -9.44 8.59 -19.99
C PRO A 75 -9.10 9.21 -18.62
N PRO A 76 -9.17 10.55 -18.46
CA PRO A 76 -8.87 11.25 -17.22
C PRO A 76 -9.54 10.69 -15.96
N ILE A 77 -10.76 10.17 -16.12
CA ILE A 77 -11.54 9.57 -15.03
C ILE A 77 -10.86 8.36 -14.40
N ILE A 78 -10.08 7.59 -15.19
CA ILE A 78 -9.30 6.47 -14.69
C ILE A 78 -8.18 6.97 -13.76
N GLY A 79 -7.53 8.08 -14.12
CA GLY A 79 -6.54 8.73 -13.26
C GLY A 79 -7.13 9.14 -11.92
N LEU A 80 -8.32 9.73 -11.93
CA LEU A 80 -9.01 10.13 -10.70
C LEU A 80 -9.33 8.93 -9.79
N TYR A 81 -9.82 7.82 -10.36
CA TYR A 81 -10.03 6.59 -9.61
C TYR A 81 -8.72 6.04 -9.03
N SER A 82 -7.64 6.03 -9.81
CA SER A 82 -6.32 5.58 -9.36
C SER A 82 -5.66 6.50 -8.33
N SER A 83 -6.04 7.79 -8.26
CA SER A 83 -5.53 8.73 -7.26
C SER A 83 -6.34 8.76 -5.97
N PHE A 84 -7.55 8.18 -5.95
CA PHE A 84 -8.43 8.17 -4.76
C PHE A 84 -8.54 6.80 -4.09
N VAL A 85 -8.78 5.75 -4.88
CA VAL A 85 -9.09 4.41 -4.34
C VAL A 85 -7.87 3.74 -3.68
N PRO A 86 -6.68 3.69 -4.30
CA PRO A 86 -5.51 3.07 -3.67
C PRO A 86 -5.06 3.73 -2.36
N PRO A 87 -5.03 5.08 -2.24
CA PRO A 87 -4.73 5.73 -0.95
C PRO A 87 -5.74 5.41 0.14
N LEU A 88 -7.03 5.31 -0.19
CA LEU A 88 -8.07 4.94 0.76
C LEU A 88 -7.87 3.51 1.28
N ILE A 89 -7.58 2.57 0.38
CA ILE A 89 -7.26 1.19 0.75
C ILE A 89 -5.97 1.15 1.59
N TYR A 90 -4.95 1.92 1.21
CA TYR A 90 -3.70 2.01 1.95
C TYR A 90 -3.87 2.64 3.32
N ALA A 91 -4.75 3.62 3.51
CA ALA A 91 -5.03 4.19 4.83
C ALA A 91 -5.61 3.13 5.81
N MET A 92 -6.33 2.14 5.30
CA MET A 92 -6.91 1.05 6.11
C MET A 92 -5.93 -0.09 6.37
N LEU A 93 -5.17 -0.50 5.35
CA LEU A 93 -4.31 -1.69 5.37
C LEU A 93 -2.81 -1.38 5.54
N GLY A 94 -2.42 -0.12 5.35
CA GLY A 94 -1.04 0.33 5.33
C GLY A 94 -0.39 0.22 6.70
N SER A 95 0.84 -0.29 6.70
CA SER A 95 1.66 -0.41 7.91
C SER A 95 2.33 0.90 8.32
N SER A 96 2.40 1.88 7.40
CA SER A 96 3.04 3.19 7.61
C SER A 96 2.03 4.32 7.41
N LYS A 97 2.04 5.29 8.31
CA LYS A 97 1.08 6.41 8.33
C LYS A 97 1.48 7.56 7.40
N ASP A 98 2.77 7.64 7.07
CA ASP A 98 3.36 8.74 6.30
C ASP A 98 3.52 8.42 4.80
N LEU A 99 3.24 7.18 4.38
CA LEU A 99 3.40 6.79 2.99
C LEU A 99 2.18 7.20 2.16
N ALA A 100 2.37 8.18 1.28
CA ALA A 100 1.38 8.53 0.28
C ALA A 100 1.51 7.59 -0.94
N VAL A 101 0.47 6.80 -1.18
CA VAL A 101 0.32 6.01 -2.41
C VAL A 101 -0.40 6.87 -3.44
N GLY A 102 -0.17 6.66 -4.74
CA GLY A 102 -0.86 7.41 -5.78
C GLY A 102 -0.37 7.09 -7.19
N THR A 103 -0.93 7.80 -8.17
CA THR A 103 -0.51 7.74 -9.56
C THR A 103 0.87 8.35 -9.74
N VAL A 104 1.74 7.71 -10.54
CA VAL A 104 3.11 8.18 -10.81
C VAL A 104 3.34 8.40 -12.31
N ALA A 105 4.09 9.44 -12.66
CA ALA A 105 4.36 9.79 -14.06
C ALA A 105 5.11 8.68 -14.81
N VAL A 106 6.14 8.10 -14.18
CA VAL A 106 7.01 7.08 -14.79
C VAL A 106 6.21 5.83 -15.17
N THR A 107 5.35 5.34 -14.27
CA THR A 107 4.50 4.17 -14.55
C THR A 107 3.48 4.48 -15.65
N SER A 108 2.96 5.70 -15.70
CA SER A 108 2.01 6.13 -16.73
C SER A 108 2.64 6.13 -18.12
N LEU A 109 3.86 6.65 -18.26
CA LEU A 109 4.62 6.62 -19.50
C LEU A 109 4.98 5.17 -19.91
N LEU A 110 5.34 4.33 -18.95
CA LEU A 110 5.66 2.92 -19.21
C LEU A 110 4.44 2.16 -19.74
N ILE A 111 3.27 2.30 -19.09
CA ILE A 111 2.01 1.69 -19.56
C ILE A 111 1.70 2.19 -20.98
N SER A 112 1.80 3.50 -21.21
CA SER A 112 1.58 4.11 -22.53
C SER A 112 2.47 3.48 -23.60
N SER A 113 3.78 3.40 -23.34
CA SER A 113 4.78 2.87 -24.27
C SER A 113 4.64 1.38 -24.56
N MET A 114 4.11 0.60 -23.62
CA MET A 114 3.93 -0.85 -23.81
C MET A 114 2.60 -1.13 -24.50
N LEU A 115 1.50 -0.54 -24.04
CA LEU A 115 0.16 -0.82 -24.57
C LEU A 115 -0.06 -0.25 -25.97
N ARG A 116 0.53 0.91 -26.29
CA ARG A 116 0.42 1.50 -27.64
C ARG A 116 1.03 0.63 -28.74
N LYS A 117 1.95 -0.28 -28.40
CA LYS A 117 2.53 -1.23 -29.35
C LYS A 117 1.55 -2.33 -29.74
N GLU A 118 0.63 -2.66 -28.83
CA GLU A 118 -0.34 -3.74 -29.01
C GLU A 118 -1.69 -3.22 -29.53
N VAL A 119 -2.17 -2.09 -29.00
CA VAL A 119 -3.49 -1.53 -29.32
C VAL A 119 -3.40 -0.01 -29.47
N SER A 120 -4.01 0.52 -30.54
CA SER A 120 -4.13 1.97 -30.74
C SER A 120 -5.13 2.57 -29.74
N PRO A 121 -4.75 3.55 -28.92
CA PRO A 121 -5.66 4.21 -27.96
C PRO A 121 -6.75 5.03 -28.66
N VAL A 122 -6.56 5.40 -29.93
CA VAL A 122 -7.50 6.24 -30.71
C VAL A 122 -8.56 5.39 -31.41
N GLU A 123 -8.15 4.29 -32.03
CA GLU A 123 -9.07 3.46 -32.81
C GLU A 123 -9.88 2.51 -31.91
N HIS A 124 -9.26 1.98 -30.86
CA HIS A 124 -9.83 0.92 -30.02
C HIS A 124 -9.74 1.26 -28.52
N GLN A 125 -10.22 2.45 -28.14
CA GLN A 125 -10.16 2.96 -26.77
C GLN A 125 -10.67 1.99 -25.70
N ARG A 126 -11.77 1.26 -25.96
CA ARG A 126 -12.31 0.28 -25.00
C ARG A 126 -11.35 -0.89 -24.75
N GLN A 127 -10.75 -1.43 -25.81
CA GLN A 127 -9.78 -2.53 -25.70
C GLN A 127 -8.50 -2.06 -25.01
N TYR A 128 -8.06 -0.83 -25.29
CA TYR A 128 -6.90 -0.23 -24.64
C TYR A 128 -7.07 -0.13 -23.11
N VAL A 129 -8.22 0.36 -22.65
CA VAL A 129 -8.55 0.44 -21.21
C VAL A 129 -8.63 -0.96 -20.59
N GLN A 130 -9.24 -1.93 -21.26
CA GLN A 130 -9.30 -3.31 -20.77
C GLN A 130 -7.90 -3.91 -20.62
N LEU A 131 -7.03 -3.73 -21.62
CA LEU A 131 -5.64 -4.19 -21.56
C LEU A 131 -4.88 -3.55 -20.39
N ALA A 132 -5.08 -2.25 -20.15
CA ALA A 132 -4.47 -1.54 -19.01
C ALA A 132 -4.94 -2.10 -17.66
N LEU A 133 -6.24 -2.36 -17.52
CA LEU A 133 -6.81 -2.93 -16.30
C LEU A 133 -6.31 -4.36 -16.07
N THR A 134 -6.29 -5.20 -17.10
CA THR A 134 -5.80 -6.57 -17.01
C THR A 134 -4.30 -6.61 -16.69
N ALA A 135 -3.49 -5.77 -17.34
CA ALA A 135 -2.05 -5.65 -17.03
C ALA A 135 -1.82 -5.20 -15.59
N THR A 136 -2.59 -4.20 -15.12
CA THR A 136 -2.52 -3.72 -13.73
C THR A 136 -2.94 -4.81 -12.74
N PHE A 137 -3.96 -5.60 -13.07
CA PHE A 137 -4.40 -6.73 -12.25
C PHE A 137 -3.30 -7.80 -12.09
N PHE A 138 -2.66 -8.20 -13.20
CA PHE A 138 -1.54 -9.14 -13.15
C PHE A 138 -0.32 -8.56 -12.41
N ALA A 139 -0.02 -7.28 -12.60
CA ALA A 139 1.02 -6.59 -11.84
C ALA A 139 0.72 -6.63 -10.33
N GLY A 140 -0.54 -6.45 -9.92
CA GLY A 140 -0.98 -6.59 -8.53
C GLY A 140 -0.78 -8.00 -7.97
N ILE A 141 -1.16 -9.04 -8.71
CA ILE A 141 -0.92 -10.44 -8.31
C ILE A 141 0.58 -10.73 -8.16
N PHE A 142 1.39 -10.24 -9.10
CA PHE A 142 2.83 -10.39 -9.08
C PHE A 142 3.45 -9.68 -7.87
N GLN A 143 3.03 -8.44 -7.59
CA GLN A 143 3.44 -7.68 -6.41
C GLN A 143 3.02 -8.37 -5.10
N ALA A 144 1.81 -8.91 -5.02
CA ALA A 144 1.33 -9.65 -3.86
C ALA A 144 2.17 -10.92 -3.63
N SER A 145 2.47 -11.67 -4.69
CA SER A 145 3.32 -12.87 -4.63
C SER A 145 4.73 -12.54 -4.12
N LEU A 146 5.33 -11.46 -4.63
CA LEU A 146 6.64 -10.98 -4.16
C LEU A 146 6.60 -10.50 -2.70
N GLY A 147 5.50 -9.88 -2.29
CA GLY A 147 5.26 -9.49 -0.89
C GLY A 147 5.28 -10.70 0.05
N VAL A 148 4.56 -11.76 -0.28
CA VAL A 148 4.55 -13.01 0.49
C VAL A 148 5.94 -13.64 0.52
N LEU A 149 6.64 -13.68 -0.61
CA LEU A 149 8.01 -14.21 -0.67
C LEU A 149 8.96 -13.43 0.23
N ARG A 150 8.85 -12.09 0.25
CA ARG A 150 9.66 -11.23 1.14
C ARG A 150 9.42 -11.56 2.61
N ASP A 151 8.17 -11.73 3.02
CA ASP A 151 7.82 -12.03 4.40
C ASP A 151 8.36 -13.40 4.83
N VAL A 152 8.23 -14.42 3.97
CA VAL A 152 8.78 -15.76 4.21
C VAL A 152 10.31 -15.73 4.32
N LEU A 153 10.99 -15.01 3.41
CA LEU A 153 12.45 -14.86 3.45
C LEU A 153 12.89 -14.14 4.72
N ASN A 154 12.18 -13.09 5.12
CA ASN A 154 12.51 -12.32 6.32
C ASN A 154 12.39 -13.18 7.59
N GLN A 155 11.37 -14.04 7.70
CA GLN A 155 11.23 -14.98 8.81
C GLN A 155 12.35 -16.03 8.81
N THR A 156 12.69 -16.58 7.64
CA THR A 156 13.73 -17.61 7.48
C THR A 156 15.13 -17.09 7.83
N ILE A 157 15.48 -15.88 7.36
CA ILE A 157 16.78 -15.25 7.64
C ILE A 157 16.87 -14.87 9.11
N THR A 158 15.81 -14.28 9.69
CA THR A 158 15.79 -13.89 11.10
C THR A 158 15.98 -15.11 12.01
N GLN A 159 15.33 -16.23 11.73
CA GLN A 159 15.53 -17.47 12.50
C GLN A 159 16.97 -18.01 12.32
N ARG A 160 17.51 -18.05 11.10
CA ARG A 160 18.89 -18.51 10.86
C ARG A 160 19.95 -17.62 11.51
N LEU A 161 19.75 -16.30 11.59
CA LEU A 161 20.69 -15.38 12.24
C LEU A 161 20.72 -15.55 13.76
N ILE A 162 19.60 -15.92 14.38
CA ILE A 162 19.50 -16.15 15.83
C ILE A 162 20.18 -17.47 16.25
N PHE A 163 20.25 -18.46 15.35
CA PHE A 163 20.91 -19.75 15.59
C PHE A 163 22.34 -19.85 15.03
N LEU A 164 22.89 -18.77 14.47
CA LEU A 164 24.31 -18.71 14.13
C LEU A 164 25.12 -18.47 15.42
N PRO A 165 26.09 -19.35 15.75
CA PRO A 165 27.01 -19.09 16.83
C PRO A 165 27.93 -17.96 16.39
N PHE A 166 27.80 -16.80 17.01
CA PHE A 166 28.87 -15.81 17.11
C PHE A 166 29.41 -15.85 18.54
#